data_AF-A0A1M7NND4-F1
#
_entry.id   AF-A0A1M7NND4-F1
#
_cell.length_a   1.000
_cell.length_b   1.000
_cell.length_c   1.000
_cell.angle_alpha   90.00
_cell.angle_beta   90.00
_cell.angle_gamma   90.00
#
_symmetry.space_group_name_H-M   'P 1'
#
loop_
_entity.id
_entity.type
_entity.pdbx_description
1 polymer ?
#
loop_
_entity_poly.entity_id
_entity_poly.type
_entity_poly.pdbx_seq_one_letter_code
_entity_poly.pdbx_strand_id
1 'polypeptide(L)' 'MTSFKNVLIMNMKAKRFNREYYETIIATWSLNGWLTIDEVTECMSVLDEVYPVQEESITE' A
#
# COMPACT_ATOMS: atom_id res chain seq x y z
N MET A 1 -19.40 -3.73 -7.80
CA MET A 1 -18.00 -4.23 -7.83
C MET A 1 -17.29 -3.66 -6.62
N THR A 2 -16.61 -4.49 -5.84
CA THR A 2 -15.70 -3.99 -4.80
C THR A 2 -14.54 -3.29 -5.50
N SER A 3 -14.28 -2.01 -5.20
CA SER A 3 -13.12 -1.30 -5.77
C SER A 3 -11.83 -2.06 -5.44
N PHE A 4 -10.90 -2.13 -6.41
CA PHE A 4 -9.59 -2.75 -6.22
C PHE A 4 -8.86 -2.17 -5.01
N LYS A 5 -8.97 -0.85 -4.79
CA LYS A 5 -8.46 -0.18 -3.59
C LYS A 5 -8.97 -0.83 -2.30
N ASN A 6 -10.28 -1.08 -2.20
CA ASN A 6 -10.89 -1.64 -0.99
C ASN A 6 -10.38 -3.07 -0.72
N VAL A 7 -10.18 -3.87 -1.77
CA VAL A 7 -9.56 -5.21 -1.65
C VAL A 7 -8.14 -5.07 -1.11
N LEU A 8 -7.37 -4.11 -1.62
CA LEU A 8 -6.00 -3.89 -1.22
C LEU A 8 -5.89 -3.48 0.25
N ILE A 9 -6.66 -2.46 0.66
CA ILE A 9 -6.73 -1.97 2.04
C ILE A 9 -7.11 -3.08 3.01
N MET A 10 -8.11 -3.91 2.67
CA MET A 10 -8.52 -5.02 3.52
C MET A 10 -7.39 -6.04 3.71
N ASN A 11 -6.63 -6.34 2.66
CA ASN A 11 -5.50 -7.27 2.74
C ASN A 11 -4.34 -6.69 3.55
N MET A 12 -4.00 -5.41 3.37
CA MET A 12 -2.98 -4.73 4.18
C MET A 12 -3.33 -4.80 5.67
N LYS A 13 -4.56 -4.44 6.04
CA LYS A 13 -5.02 -4.47 7.44
C LYS A 13 -5.02 -5.88 8.03
N ALA A 14 -5.25 -6.91 7.20
CA ALA A 14 -5.11 -8.30 7.60
C ALA A 14 -3.66 -8.77 7.74
N LYS A 15 -2.67 -7.90 7.46
CA LYS A 15 -1.24 -8.12 7.56
C LYS A 15 -0.74 -9.41 6.88
N ARG A 16 -1.28 -9.73 5.70
CA ARG A 16 -1.02 -11.00 5.01
C ARG A 16 0.36 -11.09 4.35
N PHE A 17 0.87 -9.95 3.88
CA PHE A 17 2.17 -9.85 3.22
C PHE A 17 3.03 -8.77 3.87
N ASN A 18 4.23 -8.51 3.35
CA ASN A 18 5.10 -7.42 3.81
C ASN A 18 4.81 -6.12 3.06
N ARG A 19 5.45 -5.03 3.48
CA ARG A 19 5.31 -3.71 2.87
C ARG A 19 5.68 -3.71 1.38
N GLU A 20 6.87 -4.22 1.05
CA GLU A 20 7.42 -4.28 -0.32
C GLU A 20 6.47 -4.98 -1.31
N TYR A 21 5.81 -6.05 -0.87
CA TYR A 21 4.80 -6.73 -1.66
C TYR A 21 3.65 -5.80 -2.01
N TYR A 22 3.11 -5.07 -1.04
CA TYR A 22 2.02 -4.13 -1.30
C TYR A 22 2.45 -2.93 -2.14
N GLU A 23 3.66 -2.40 -1.95
CA GLU A 23 4.22 -1.36 -2.82
C GLU A 23 4.28 -1.82 -4.28
N THR A 24 4.74 -3.05 -4.50
CA THR A 24 4.79 -3.68 -5.83
C THR A 24 3.41 -3.80 -6.44
N ILE A 25 2.40 -4.25 -5.67
CA ILE A 25 1.03 -4.38 -6.16
C ILE A 25 0.42 -3.01 -6.48
N ILE A 26 0.57 -2.01 -5.61
CA ILE A 26 0.06 -0.64 -5.83
C ILE A 26 0.65 -0.08 -7.12
N ALA A 27 1.98 -0.17 -7.28
CA ALA A 27 2.67 0.32 -8.47
C ALA A 27 2.18 -0.38 -9.74
N THR A 28 2.09 -1.72 -9.69
CA THR A 28 1.62 -2.52 -10.83
C THR A 28 0.18 -2.17 -11.22
N TRP A 29 -0.71 -2.04 -10.24
CA TRP A 29 -2.12 -1.74 -10.49
C TRP A 29 -2.33 -0.31 -10.97
N SER A 30 -1.53 0.65 -10.48
CA SER A 30 -1.50 2.01 -11.00
C SER A 30 -1.06 2.05 -12.47
N LEU A 31 0.01 1.36 -12.83
CA LEU A 31 0.51 1.29 -14.21
C LEU A 31 -0.50 0.66 -15.18
N ASN A 32 -1.31 -0.28 -14.70
CA ASN A 32 -2.38 -0.90 -15.48
C ASN A 32 -3.69 -0.08 -15.50
N GLY A 33 -3.74 1.06 -14.81
CA GLY A 33 -4.94 1.91 -14.72
C GLY A 33 -6.07 1.31 -13.88
N TRP A 34 -5.76 0.34 -13.01
CA TRP A 34 -6.75 -0.25 -12.09
C TRP A 34 -6.94 0.56 -10.81
N LEU A 35 -6.01 1.48 -10.55
CA LEU A 35 -6.09 2.47 -9.47
C LEU A 35 -5.92 3.87 -10.07
N THR A 36 -6.74 4.80 -9.64
CA THR A 36 -6.51 6.23 -9.90
C THR A 36 -5.37 6.75 -9.02
N ILE A 37 -4.85 7.95 -9.33
CA ILE A 37 -3.80 8.59 -8.52
C ILE A 37 -4.29 8.83 -7.07
N ASP A 38 -5.55 9.21 -6.90
CA ASP A 38 -6.14 9.40 -5.57
C ASP A 38 -6.22 8.07 -4.80
N GLU A 39 -6.61 6.99 -5.48
CA GLU A 39 -6.67 5.66 -4.86
C GLU A 39 -5.28 5.12 -4.50
N VAL A 40 -4.26 5.41 -5.32
CA VAL A 40 -2.86 5.09 -5.00
C VAL A 40 -2.42 5.84 -3.75
N THR A 41 -2.70 7.14 -3.67
CA THR A 41 -2.34 7.98 -2.51
C THR A 41 -2.98 7.45 -1.23
N GLU A 42 -4.26 7.08 -1.28
CA GLU A 42 -4.96 6.47 -0.15
C GLU A 42 -4.36 5.09 0.24
N CYS A 43 -4.05 4.24 -0.74
CA CYS A 43 -3.41 2.95 -0.48
C CYS A 43 -2.04 3.11 0.18
N MET A 44 -1.23 4.07 -0.26
CA MET A 44 0.10 4.33 0.31
C MET A 44 -0.02 4.85 1.74
N SER A 45 -0.97 5.75 2.02
CA SER A 45 -1.22 6.25 3.38
C SER A 45 -1.62 5.12 4.35
N VAL A 46 -2.51 4.22 3.93
CA VAL A 46 -2.86 3.03 4.72
C VAL A 46 -1.67 2.09 4.89
N LEU A 47 -0.83 1.95 3.86
CA LEU A 47 0.36 1.13 3.92
C LEU A 47 1.35 1.66 4.97
N ASP A 48 1.56 2.97 5.02
CA ASP A 48 2.39 3.64 6.02
C ASP A 48 1.84 3.47 7.45
N GLU A 49 0.52 3.54 7.62
CA GLU A 49 -0.14 3.31 8.92
C GLU A 49 0.07 1.87 9.41
N VAL A 50 -0.08 0.88 8.53
CA VAL A 50 -0.04 -0.54 8.90
C VAL A 50 1.40 -1.07 8.99
N TYR A 51 2.28 -0.56 8.13
CA TYR A 51 3.69 -0.92 7.99
C TYR A 51 4.56 0.35 8.03
N PRO A 52 4.72 0.96 9.21
CA PRO A 52 5.56 2.15 9.34
C PRO A 52 6.97 1.84 8.85
N VAL A 53 7.50 2.73 8.02
CA VAL A 53 8.92 2.69 7.64
C VAL A 53 9.69 2.89 8.94
N GLN A 54 10.48 1.90 9.36
CA GLN A 54 11.44 2.12 10.43
C GLN A 54 12.44 3.13 9.87
N GLU A 55 12.31 4.39 10.26
CA GLU A 55 13.41 5.33 10.15
C GLU A 55 14.55 4.69 10.94
N GLU A 56 15.53 4.13 10.23
CA GLU A 56 16.77 3.70 10.85
C GLU A 56 17.29 4.91 11.62
N SER A 57 17.23 4.84 12.95
CA SER A 57 17.82 5.84 13.81
C SER A 57 19.30 5.87 13.45
N ILE A 58 19.73 6.88 12.70
CA ILE A 58 21.13 7.18 12.48
C ILE A 58 21.67 7.58 13.86
N THR A 59 22.13 6.60 14.64
CA THR A 59 22.98 6.85 15.80
C THR A 59 24.33 7.27 15.25
N GLU A 60 24.55 8.58 15.20
CA GLU A 60 25.87 9.20 15.10
C GLU A 60 26.75 8.84 16.32
#